data_AF-A0A7J7CND7-F1
#
_entry.id   AF-A0A7J7CND7-F1
#
_cell.length_a   1.000
_cell.length_b   1.000
_cell.length_c   1.000
_cell.angle_alpha   90.00
_cell.angle_beta   90.00
_cell.angle_gamma   90.00
#
_symmetry.space_group_name_H-M   'P 1'
#
loop_
_entity.id
_entity.type
_entity.pdbx_description
1 polymer ?
#
loop_
_entity_poly.entity_id
_entity_poly.type
_entity_poly.pdbx_seq_one_letter_code
_entity_poly.pdbx_strand_id
1 'polypeptide(L)'
;MYHPTNITANPVPCENSQNWLNHGGDLKNRRYADKETKINPITASKLKLKWEFYAGRDITATPAIFNGTLYFPSWNGNIYAVKASDGSLVWKKNVSEVTGINAPGFIRGVNSTVSRSTPTIAEDLVIVGLYAPCVVIALEMLTGKLVWMTQLDKHPSSVVTMSGTYYNGSFYVGASSLEEGRRGGYAGAAIWGSSPSIDINRNLVYIATGNLYSAPERVTECQERQNNQTSPTQPDECIEPDNHSNSFLALELETGKIRWYRQLGGYDVWFFACNNLSTPNCPPGPNPDADFGEAPMMLSVFVHGRMKDIVVAVQKSGFAWALDRDNGSLIWSTEVGPGGMAGGGTWGSATDEKRVYTNLVNSNRYNFTLKPSNRFTNGG
;
A
#
# COMPACT_ATOMS: atom_id res chain seq x y z
N MET A 1 -23.25 -6.63 22.81
CA MET A 1 -24.29 -5.71 22.30
C MET A 1 -23.90 -4.33 22.78
N TYR A 2 -23.22 -3.55 21.94
CA TYR A 2 -22.70 -2.22 22.29
C TYR A 2 -23.81 -1.21 22.00
N HIS A 3 -24.30 -0.52 23.02
CA HIS A 3 -25.23 0.58 22.84
C HIS A 3 -24.43 1.88 22.68
N PRO A 4 -24.63 2.64 21.59
CA PRO A 4 -23.95 3.92 21.44
C PRO A 4 -24.51 4.92 22.44
N THR A 5 -23.65 5.48 23.27
CA THR A 5 -23.99 6.63 24.13
C THR A 5 -24.04 7.89 23.28
N ASN A 6 -25.22 8.51 23.18
CA ASN A 6 -25.39 9.85 22.65
C ASN A 6 -24.60 10.86 23.51
N ILE A 7 -23.49 11.36 22.98
CA ILE A 7 -22.79 12.52 23.54
C ILE A 7 -23.04 13.70 22.62
N THR A 8 -24.00 14.54 23.01
CA THR A 8 -24.20 15.88 22.47
C THR A 8 -23.12 16.81 23.00
N ALA A 9 -22.02 16.94 22.26
CA ALA A 9 -21.15 18.10 22.24
C ALA A 9 -20.29 18.03 20.97
N ASN A 10 -20.89 18.34 19.82
CA ASN A 10 -20.12 18.51 18.58
C ASN A 10 -19.21 19.73 18.77
N PRO A 11 -17.87 19.60 18.77
CA PRO A 11 -17.05 20.73 18.38
C PRO A 11 -17.48 21.05 16.95
N VAL A 12 -17.88 22.30 16.70
CA VAL A 12 -18.16 22.79 15.35
C VAL A 12 -16.98 22.37 14.48
N PRO A 13 -17.17 21.51 13.46
CA PRO A 13 -16.09 21.16 12.57
C PRO A 13 -15.55 22.46 11.99
N CYS A 14 -14.23 22.65 12.00
CA CYS A 14 -13.64 23.72 11.20
C CYS A 14 -14.03 23.44 9.73
N GLU A 15 -15.12 24.04 9.25
CA GLU A 15 -15.72 23.78 7.92
C GLU A 15 -14.76 23.99 6.75
N ASN A 16 -13.61 24.63 7.00
CA ASN A 16 -12.58 24.95 6.01
C ASN A 16 -11.31 24.09 6.07
N SER A 17 -11.20 23.05 6.91
CA SER A 17 -10.01 22.17 6.94
C SER A 17 -10.31 20.78 6.38
N GLN A 18 -9.48 20.30 5.45
CA GLN A 18 -9.55 18.94 4.95
C GLN A 18 -9.13 17.92 6.01
N ASN A 19 -9.99 16.95 6.29
CA ASN A 19 -9.59 15.74 7.00
C ASN A 19 -8.83 14.80 6.04
N TRP A 20 -7.91 14.02 6.58
CA TRP A 20 -7.14 13.00 5.87
C TRP A 20 -7.34 11.67 6.60
N LEU A 21 -8.37 10.93 6.23
CA LEU A 21 -8.92 9.85 7.07
C LEU A 21 -8.14 8.53 6.99
N ASN A 22 -7.39 8.32 5.93
CA ASN A 22 -6.66 7.08 5.67
C ASN A 22 -5.41 7.41 4.84
N HIS A 23 -4.69 6.40 4.39
CA HIS A 23 -3.47 6.58 3.60
C HIS A 23 -3.65 7.44 2.34
N GLY A 24 -4.73 7.18 1.59
CA GLY A 24 -5.07 7.88 0.36
C GLY A 24 -5.78 9.22 0.51
N GLY A 25 -6.16 9.59 1.74
CA GLY A 25 -7.00 10.75 2.04
C GLY A 25 -8.49 10.56 1.75
N ASP A 26 -8.86 9.56 0.94
CA ASP A 26 -10.23 9.23 0.55
C ASP A 26 -10.39 7.73 0.21
N LEU A 27 -11.59 7.32 -0.20
CA LEU A 27 -11.86 5.94 -0.63
C LEU A 27 -11.23 5.60 -2.00
N LYS A 28 -10.80 6.60 -2.76
CA LYS A 28 -10.27 6.42 -4.12
C LYS A 28 -8.76 6.24 -4.16
N ASN A 29 -8.10 6.29 -3.00
CA ASN A 29 -6.65 6.24 -2.83
C ASN A 29 -5.91 7.33 -3.66
N ARG A 30 -6.49 8.54 -3.79
CA ARG A 30 -5.95 9.58 -4.71
C ARG A 30 -4.74 10.34 -4.17
N ARG A 31 -4.57 10.40 -2.85
CA ARG A 31 -3.53 11.19 -2.17
C ARG A 31 -3.54 12.66 -2.62
N TYR A 32 -4.74 13.23 -2.75
CA TYR A 32 -4.95 14.58 -3.27
C TYR A 32 -5.75 15.45 -2.29
N ALA A 33 -5.14 16.56 -1.87
CA ALA A 33 -5.73 17.54 -0.98
C ALA A 33 -6.61 18.54 -1.75
N ASP A 34 -7.78 18.09 -2.22
CA ASP A 34 -8.70 18.86 -3.06
C ASP A 34 -9.27 20.16 -2.44
N LYS A 35 -9.25 20.32 -1.12
CA LYS A 35 -9.70 21.55 -0.44
C LYS A 35 -8.55 22.52 -0.12
N GLU A 36 -7.29 22.15 -0.32
CA GLU A 36 -6.14 23.00 -0.04
C GLU A 36 -5.87 23.95 -1.22
N THR A 37 -5.80 25.26 -0.93
CA THR A 37 -5.68 26.31 -1.96
C THR A 37 -4.61 27.37 -1.66
N LYS A 38 -4.03 27.36 -0.47
CA LYS A 38 -3.05 28.37 0.00
C LYS A 38 -1.65 28.06 -0.52
N ILE A 39 -1.28 26.78 -0.58
CA ILE A 39 0.02 26.33 -1.08
C ILE A 39 -0.10 26.03 -2.58
N ASN A 40 0.68 26.74 -3.39
CA ASN A 40 0.74 26.58 -4.85
C ASN A 40 2.15 26.94 -5.36
N PRO A 41 2.47 26.76 -6.66
CA PRO A 41 3.82 27.01 -7.18
C PRO A 41 4.36 28.43 -6.91
N ILE A 42 3.49 29.43 -6.72
CA ILE A 42 3.87 30.82 -6.44
C ILE A 42 4.18 31.01 -4.94
N THR A 43 3.46 30.32 -4.06
CA THR A 43 3.57 30.49 -2.60
C THR A 43 4.46 29.44 -1.92
N ALA A 44 4.73 28.31 -2.58
CA ALA A 44 5.49 27.20 -2.00
C ALA A 44 6.89 27.60 -1.50
N SER A 45 7.56 28.53 -2.20
CA SER A 45 8.88 29.04 -1.79
C SER A 45 8.86 29.86 -0.49
N LYS A 46 7.68 30.25 -0.01
CA LYS A 46 7.48 31.02 1.24
C LYS A 46 7.16 30.14 2.45
N LEU A 47 7.14 28.82 2.28
CA LEU A 47 6.88 27.88 3.37
C LEU A 47 7.93 28.04 4.47
N LYS A 48 7.47 27.96 5.71
CA LYS A 48 8.31 27.99 6.92
C LYS A 48 7.83 26.94 7.90
N LEU A 49 8.75 26.40 8.69
CA LEU A 49 8.41 25.49 9.79
C LEU A 49 7.41 26.17 10.72
N LYS A 50 6.27 25.50 10.96
CA LYS A 50 5.24 25.98 11.89
C LYS A 50 5.46 25.42 13.29
N TRP A 51 5.70 24.12 13.39
CA TRP A 51 6.00 23.39 14.62
C TRP A 51 6.70 22.07 14.26
N GLU A 52 7.35 21.47 15.25
CA GLU A 52 8.00 20.16 15.16
C GLU A 52 7.60 19.29 16.35
N PHE A 53 7.64 17.96 16.16
CA PHE A 53 7.35 16.98 17.20
C PHE A 53 8.37 15.85 17.15
N TYR A 54 8.98 15.54 18.30
CA TYR A 54 9.94 14.45 18.41
C TYR A 54 9.25 13.13 18.79
N ALA A 55 9.14 12.21 17.82
CA ALA A 55 8.49 10.92 18.01
C ALA A 55 9.41 9.80 18.53
N GLY A 56 10.68 10.09 18.81
CA GLY A 56 11.64 9.15 19.40
C GLY A 56 12.28 8.14 18.43
N ARG A 57 11.60 7.72 17.37
CA ARG A 57 12.14 6.92 16.24
C ARG A 57 11.38 7.23 14.95
N ASP A 58 11.81 6.59 13.86
CA ASP A 58 11.27 6.71 12.51
C ASP A 58 9.75 6.67 12.48
N ILE A 59 9.19 7.40 11.51
CA ILE A 59 7.78 7.38 11.12
C ILE A 59 7.76 7.06 9.64
N THR A 60 7.25 5.88 9.29
CA THR A 60 7.13 5.43 7.89
C THR A 60 5.69 5.50 7.37
N ALA A 61 4.73 5.78 8.26
CA ALA A 61 3.33 5.90 7.93
C ALA A 61 3.00 7.32 7.45
N THR A 62 1.97 7.46 6.62
CA THR A 62 1.31 8.75 6.39
C THR A 62 0.44 9.05 7.63
N PRO A 63 0.55 10.22 8.28
CA PRO A 63 -0.34 10.56 9.39
C PRO A 63 -1.79 10.70 8.91
N ALA A 64 -2.74 10.25 9.73
CA ALA A 64 -4.15 10.56 9.52
C ALA A 64 -4.52 11.84 10.27
N ILE A 65 -5.43 12.63 9.72
CA ILE A 65 -5.87 13.90 10.29
C ILE A 65 -7.39 13.90 10.39
N PHE A 66 -7.91 14.10 11.60
CA PHE A 66 -9.34 14.28 11.82
C PHE A 66 -9.59 15.32 12.90
N ASN A 67 -10.45 16.29 12.58
CA ASN A 67 -10.90 17.33 13.51
C ASN A 67 -9.74 18.03 14.26
N GLY A 68 -8.67 18.35 13.55
CA GLY A 68 -7.50 19.05 14.11
C GLY A 68 -6.54 18.16 14.92
N THR A 69 -6.70 16.84 14.92
CA THR A 69 -5.76 15.89 15.55
C THR A 69 -5.06 15.04 14.50
N LEU A 70 -3.74 14.90 14.62
CA LEU A 70 -2.91 13.99 13.81
C LEU A 70 -2.69 12.69 14.56
N TYR A 71 -2.81 11.58 13.86
CA TYR A 71 -2.57 10.23 14.37
C TYR A 71 -1.48 9.54 13.55
N PHE A 72 -0.47 8.99 14.22
CA PHE A 72 0.61 8.27 13.55
C PHE A 72 1.34 7.29 14.48
N PRO A 73 1.80 6.13 13.99
CA PRO A 73 2.72 5.25 14.70
C PRO A 73 4.17 5.69 14.54
N SER A 74 5.00 5.32 15.51
CA SER A 74 6.47 5.41 15.43
C SER A 74 7.10 4.04 15.69
N TRP A 75 8.27 3.83 15.10
CA TRP A 75 9.12 2.66 15.30
C TRP A 75 9.67 2.52 16.72
N ASN A 76 9.34 3.44 17.63
CA ASN A 76 9.61 3.29 19.07
C ASN A 76 8.53 2.47 19.81
N GLY A 77 7.54 1.93 19.08
CA GLY A 77 6.47 1.11 19.64
C GLY A 77 5.26 1.91 20.13
N ASN A 78 5.20 3.22 19.88
CA ASN A 78 4.06 4.04 20.28
C ASN A 78 3.21 4.48 19.08
N ILE A 79 1.92 4.62 19.33
CA ILE A 79 0.97 5.38 18.50
C ILE A 79 0.73 6.72 19.20
N TYR A 80 0.78 7.80 18.43
CA TYR A 80 0.65 9.17 18.90
C TYR A 80 -0.63 9.80 18.35
N ALA A 81 -1.27 10.61 19.20
CA ALA A 81 -2.20 11.65 18.79
C ALA A 81 -1.66 13.01 19.22
N VAL A 82 -1.55 13.95 18.29
CA VAL A 82 -1.05 15.32 18.55
C VAL A 82 -1.95 16.34 17.87
N LYS A 83 -2.01 17.57 18.39
CA LYS A 83 -2.79 18.64 17.76
C LYS A 83 -2.12 19.13 16.48
N ALA A 84 -2.90 19.29 15.41
CA ALA A 84 -2.45 19.84 14.12
C ALA A 84 -2.00 21.30 14.20
N SER A 85 -2.55 22.04 15.17
CA SER A 85 -2.29 23.47 15.33
C SER A 85 -0.84 23.74 15.73
N ASP A 86 -0.29 22.96 16.65
CA ASP A 86 0.93 23.26 17.40
C ASP A 86 1.82 22.04 17.74
N GLY A 87 1.41 20.81 17.37
CA GLY A 87 2.16 19.60 17.68
C GLY A 87 2.05 19.13 19.13
N SER A 88 1.22 19.77 19.97
CA SER A 88 1.07 19.38 21.37
C SER A 88 0.47 17.98 21.50
N LEU A 89 1.01 17.19 22.45
CA LEU A 89 0.58 15.81 22.68
C LEU A 89 -0.85 15.77 23.23
N VAL A 90 -1.72 15.00 22.57
CA VAL A 90 -3.06 14.66 23.07
C VAL A 90 -2.97 13.36 23.88
N TRP A 91 -2.48 12.30 23.26
CA TRP A 91 -2.17 11.05 23.94
C TRP A 91 -1.06 10.29 23.22
N LYS A 92 -0.41 9.38 23.93
CA LYS A 92 0.49 8.37 23.36
C LYS A 92 0.17 7.02 23.97
N LYS A 93 0.29 5.95 23.18
CA LYS A 93 0.03 4.58 23.62
C LYS A 93 1.13 3.65 23.14
N ASN A 94 1.77 2.97 24.07
CA ASN A 94 2.67 1.89 23.74
C ASN A 94 1.85 0.68 23.29
N VAL A 95 2.17 0.16 22.10
CA VAL A 95 1.41 -0.93 21.48
C VAL A 95 1.46 -2.19 22.35
N SER A 96 2.62 -2.54 22.90
CA SER A 96 2.78 -3.72 23.75
C SER A 96 2.01 -3.59 25.06
N GLU A 97 1.99 -2.41 25.68
CA GLU A 97 1.20 -2.17 26.91
C GLU A 97 -0.30 -2.29 26.68
N VAL A 98 -0.83 -1.73 25.57
CA VAL A 98 -2.28 -1.76 25.32
C VAL A 98 -2.78 -3.10 24.78
N THR A 99 -1.93 -3.87 24.10
CA THR A 99 -2.32 -5.14 23.47
C THR A 99 -1.88 -6.38 24.24
N GLY A 100 -0.87 -6.27 25.11
CA GLY A 100 -0.17 -7.41 25.70
C GLY A 100 0.76 -8.15 24.73
N ILE A 101 0.93 -7.66 23.49
CA ILE A 101 1.77 -8.31 22.47
C ILE A 101 3.21 -7.85 22.61
N ASN A 102 4.10 -8.80 22.88
CA ASN A 102 5.54 -8.56 22.95
C ASN A 102 6.19 -8.50 21.56
N ALA A 103 7.33 -7.83 21.50
CA ALA A 103 8.10 -7.71 20.27
C ALA A 103 8.45 -9.10 19.70
N PRO A 104 8.19 -9.36 18.42
CA PRO A 104 8.45 -10.67 17.84
C PRO A 104 9.94 -10.90 17.52
N GLY A 105 10.80 -9.89 17.68
CA GLY A 105 12.25 -10.02 17.51
C GLY A 105 12.74 -10.11 16.06
N PHE A 106 11.87 -9.92 15.06
CA PHE A 106 12.23 -10.04 13.65
C PHE A 106 13.12 -8.91 13.12
N ILE A 107 13.01 -7.71 13.70
CA ILE A 107 13.70 -6.53 13.19
C ILE A 107 14.86 -6.19 14.12
N ARG A 108 16.07 -6.24 13.57
CA ARG A 108 17.29 -5.90 14.31
C ARG A 108 17.20 -4.47 14.86
N GLY A 109 17.36 -4.33 16.17
CA GLY A 109 17.35 -3.03 16.85
C GLY A 109 15.97 -2.48 17.19
N VAL A 110 14.88 -3.21 16.92
CA VAL A 110 13.51 -2.85 17.31
C VAL A 110 13.00 -3.89 18.32
N ASN A 111 12.96 -3.48 19.59
CA ASN A 111 12.58 -4.35 20.71
C ASN A 111 11.12 -4.11 21.16
N SER A 112 10.26 -3.63 20.27
CA SER A 112 8.86 -3.32 20.57
C SER A 112 7.97 -3.79 19.43
N THR A 113 6.70 -4.09 19.75
CA THR A 113 5.66 -4.25 18.72
C THR A 113 5.41 -2.88 18.09
N VAL A 114 5.51 -2.80 16.77
CA VAL A 114 5.40 -1.53 16.03
C VAL A 114 4.32 -1.63 14.97
N SER A 115 3.83 -0.48 14.52
CA SER A 115 3.07 -0.35 13.30
C SER A 115 3.83 0.53 12.33
N ARG A 116 3.75 0.18 11.04
CA ARG A 116 4.17 1.03 9.93
C ARG A 116 3.00 1.48 9.04
N SER A 117 1.79 1.06 9.40
CA SER A 117 0.56 1.27 8.63
C SER A 117 -0.01 2.64 8.96
N THR A 118 -0.56 3.31 7.95
CA THR A 118 -1.29 4.57 8.17
C THR A 118 -2.54 4.29 9.01
N PRO A 119 -2.77 5.02 10.12
CA PRO A 119 -4.02 4.91 10.84
C PRO A 119 -5.21 5.24 9.96
N THR A 120 -6.31 4.53 10.15
CA THR A 120 -7.59 4.81 9.50
C THR A 120 -8.57 5.32 10.54
N ILE A 121 -9.17 6.47 10.23
CA ILE A 121 -10.22 7.07 11.03
C ILE A 121 -11.55 6.48 10.59
N ALA A 122 -12.21 5.81 11.54
CA ALA A 122 -13.48 5.13 11.34
C ALA A 122 -14.40 5.49 12.50
N GLU A 123 -15.37 6.38 12.27
CA GLU A 123 -16.28 6.85 13.31
C GLU A 123 -15.51 7.46 14.51
N ASP A 124 -15.56 6.82 15.68
CA ASP A 124 -14.85 7.19 16.90
C ASP A 124 -13.56 6.37 17.13
N LEU A 125 -13.09 5.65 16.11
CA LEU A 125 -11.95 4.75 16.17
C LEU A 125 -10.76 5.22 15.34
N VAL A 126 -9.58 4.86 15.83
CA VAL A 126 -8.31 4.88 15.11
C VAL A 126 -7.90 3.42 14.90
N ILE A 127 -8.02 2.94 13.67
CA ILE A 127 -7.72 1.55 13.28
C ILE A 127 -6.31 1.48 12.70
N VAL A 128 -5.49 0.54 13.18
CA VAL A 128 -4.08 0.42 12.81
C VAL A 128 -3.71 -1.05 12.66
N GLY A 129 -3.04 -1.40 11.55
CA GLY A 129 -2.40 -2.71 11.39
C GLY A 129 -1.01 -2.75 12.03
N LEU A 130 -0.71 -3.79 12.81
CA LEU A 130 0.59 -4.02 13.42
C LEU A 130 1.53 -4.70 12.44
N TYR A 131 2.80 -4.29 12.45
CA TYR A 131 3.78 -4.86 11.53
C TYR A 131 3.95 -6.36 11.79
N ALA A 132 4.16 -6.78 13.04
CA ALA A 132 4.21 -8.18 13.41
C ALA A 132 3.80 -8.33 14.89
N PRO A 133 2.93 -9.29 15.25
CA PRO A 133 2.23 -10.27 14.40
C PRO A 133 1.15 -9.63 13.50
N CYS A 134 0.60 -10.39 12.54
CA CYS A 134 -0.45 -9.97 11.60
C CYS A 134 -1.78 -9.67 12.32
N VAL A 135 -1.84 -8.52 12.97
CA VAL A 135 -2.92 -8.09 13.87
C VAL A 135 -3.38 -6.70 13.50
N VAL A 136 -4.68 -6.47 13.54
CA VAL A 136 -5.28 -5.14 13.49
C VAL A 136 -5.83 -4.78 14.86
N ILE A 137 -5.59 -3.55 15.28
CA ILE A 137 -6.15 -2.98 16.51
C ILE A 137 -7.03 -1.79 16.17
N ALA A 138 -8.04 -1.55 17.01
CA ALA A 138 -8.75 -0.28 17.06
C ALA A 138 -8.63 0.35 18.43
N LEU A 139 -8.30 1.64 18.40
CA LEU A 139 -8.19 2.47 19.58
C LEU A 139 -9.31 3.50 19.59
N GLU A 140 -9.86 3.79 20.75
CA GLU A 140 -10.77 4.91 20.96
C GLU A 140 -10.03 6.21 20.61
N MET A 141 -10.61 7.01 19.73
CA MET A 141 -9.96 8.20 19.17
C MET A 141 -9.55 9.24 20.20
N LEU A 142 -10.36 9.42 21.26
CA LEU A 142 -10.13 10.46 22.28
C LEU A 142 -9.06 10.08 23.29
N THR A 143 -8.94 8.80 23.63
CA THR A 143 -8.10 8.35 24.76
C THR A 143 -6.96 7.43 24.35
N GLY A 144 -7.03 6.84 23.14
CA GLY A 144 -6.15 5.78 22.68
C GLY A 144 -6.40 4.43 23.38
N LYS A 145 -7.49 4.25 24.12
CA LYS A 145 -7.80 2.97 24.78
C LYS A 145 -8.10 1.90 23.74
N LEU A 146 -7.57 0.69 23.90
CA LEU A 146 -7.90 -0.45 23.04
C LEU A 146 -9.41 -0.76 23.14
N VAL A 147 -10.07 -0.79 21.99
CA VAL A 147 -11.49 -1.17 21.85
C VAL A 147 -11.60 -2.62 21.42
N TRP A 148 -10.87 -2.99 20.36
CA TRP A 148 -10.81 -4.36 19.88
C TRP A 148 -9.46 -4.64 19.20
N MET A 149 -9.17 -5.93 19.05
CA MET A 149 -8.01 -6.45 18.34
C MET A 149 -8.40 -7.73 17.60
N THR A 150 -7.86 -7.92 16.40
CA THR A 150 -8.12 -9.11 15.57
C THR A 150 -6.83 -9.60 14.93
N GLN A 151 -6.52 -10.87 15.13
CA GLN A 151 -5.42 -11.53 14.44
C GLN A 151 -5.92 -12.05 13.09
N LEU A 152 -5.39 -11.48 12.01
CA LEU A 152 -5.78 -11.82 10.64
C LEU A 152 -5.15 -13.14 10.19
N ASP A 153 -3.91 -13.37 10.60
CA ASP A 153 -3.16 -14.58 10.27
C ASP A 153 -2.33 -15.02 11.48
N LYS A 154 -2.30 -16.34 11.71
CA LYS A 154 -1.55 -17.00 12.78
C LYS A 154 -0.16 -17.43 12.35
N HIS A 155 0.14 -17.38 11.05
CA HIS A 155 1.45 -17.75 10.57
C HIS A 155 2.53 -16.82 11.17
N PRO A 156 3.63 -17.36 11.75
CA PRO A 156 4.59 -16.56 12.51
C PRO A 156 5.27 -15.46 11.70
N SER A 157 5.40 -15.64 10.39
CA SER A 157 6.01 -14.68 9.47
C SER A 157 5.02 -13.67 8.89
N SER A 158 3.72 -13.82 9.14
CA SER A 158 2.71 -12.94 8.57
C SER A 158 2.70 -11.58 9.25
N VAL A 159 2.54 -10.54 8.43
CA VAL A 159 2.70 -9.14 8.80
C VAL A 159 1.60 -8.28 8.17
N VAL A 160 1.31 -7.11 8.75
CA VAL A 160 0.50 -6.09 8.08
C VAL A 160 1.42 -4.96 7.61
N THR A 161 1.53 -4.80 6.29
CA THR A 161 2.33 -3.74 5.68
C THR A 161 1.48 -2.74 4.89
N MET A 162 0.37 -3.19 4.31
CA MET A 162 -0.60 -2.30 3.65
C MET A 162 -1.36 -1.49 4.70
N SER A 163 -1.61 -0.21 4.40
CA SER A 163 -2.52 0.61 5.18
C SER A 163 -3.97 0.23 4.85
N GLY A 164 -4.87 0.34 5.83
CA GLY A 164 -6.26 -0.06 5.59
C GLY A 164 -7.16 1.06 5.08
N THR A 165 -8.36 0.66 4.69
CA THR A 165 -9.46 1.57 4.33
C THR A 165 -10.73 1.11 5.02
N TYR A 166 -11.45 2.03 5.64
CA TYR A 166 -12.73 1.77 6.29
C TYR A 166 -13.89 2.20 5.40
N TYR A 167 -14.91 1.35 5.33
CA TYR A 167 -16.19 1.70 4.73
C TYR A 167 -17.32 0.86 5.34
N ASN A 168 -18.37 1.54 5.80
CA ASN A 168 -19.64 0.94 6.22
C ASN A 168 -19.50 -0.25 7.22
N GLY A 169 -18.77 -0.05 8.32
CA GLY A 169 -18.55 -1.07 9.34
C GLY A 169 -17.42 -2.06 9.02
N SER A 170 -16.89 -2.06 7.79
CA SER A 170 -15.84 -2.98 7.34
C SER A 170 -14.50 -2.27 7.19
N PHE A 171 -13.43 -2.96 7.59
CA PHE A 171 -12.05 -2.50 7.44
C PHE A 171 -11.29 -3.44 6.49
N TYR A 172 -10.79 -2.90 5.39
CA TYR A 172 -10.09 -3.63 4.34
C TYR A 172 -8.60 -3.39 4.45
N VAL A 173 -7.82 -4.46 4.60
CA VAL A 173 -6.36 -4.41 4.76
C VAL A 173 -5.73 -5.69 4.23
N GLY A 174 -4.47 -5.61 3.85
CA GLY A 174 -3.71 -6.72 3.28
C GLY A 174 -2.77 -7.35 4.29
N ALA A 175 -2.53 -8.64 4.09
CA ALA A 175 -1.47 -9.37 4.77
C ALA A 175 -0.30 -9.57 3.81
N SER A 176 0.91 -9.61 4.38
CA SER A 176 2.14 -9.97 3.68
C SER A 176 2.93 -10.94 4.55
N SER A 177 4.07 -11.43 4.06
CA SER A 177 4.94 -12.31 4.84
C SER A 177 6.40 -11.87 4.80
N LEU A 178 7.14 -12.15 5.88
CA LEU A 178 8.61 -12.02 5.96
C LEU A 178 9.35 -13.22 5.34
N GLU A 179 8.64 -14.11 4.65
CA GLU A 179 9.19 -15.34 4.05
C GLU A 179 9.95 -15.14 2.74
N GLU A 180 10.16 -13.89 2.32
CA GLU A 180 11.17 -13.51 1.31
C GLU A 180 12.59 -14.06 1.64
N GLY A 181 12.81 -14.69 2.80
CA GLY A 181 14.04 -15.40 3.17
C GLY A 181 13.92 -16.91 3.43
N ARG A 182 12.77 -17.58 3.21
CA ARG A 182 12.59 -19.02 3.52
C ARG A 182 11.89 -19.79 2.38
N ARG A 183 12.48 -20.89 1.92
CA ARG A 183 11.88 -21.84 0.95
C ARG A 183 11.05 -22.91 1.68
N GLY A 184 9.97 -23.41 1.06
CA GLY A 184 9.32 -24.67 1.48
C GLY A 184 7.80 -24.67 1.72
N GLY A 185 7.09 -23.56 1.50
CA GLY A 185 5.62 -23.52 1.54
C GLY A 185 5.06 -22.51 0.55
N TYR A 186 3.81 -22.66 0.12
CA TYR A 186 3.11 -21.67 -0.72
C TYR A 186 2.88 -20.41 0.11
N ALA A 187 3.74 -19.40 -0.06
CA ALA A 187 3.44 -18.08 0.46
C ALA A 187 2.66 -17.37 -0.65
N GLY A 188 1.38 -17.10 -0.39
CA GLY A 188 0.53 -16.38 -1.35
C GLY A 188 1.12 -15.02 -1.73
N ALA A 189 0.55 -14.39 -2.75
CA ALA A 189 1.02 -13.07 -3.18
C ALA A 189 0.76 -12.02 -2.09
N ALA A 190 1.81 -11.31 -1.67
CA ALA A 190 1.68 -10.27 -0.67
C ALA A 190 0.74 -9.16 -1.13
N ILE A 191 -0.08 -8.65 -0.22
CA ILE A 191 -0.85 -7.43 -0.45
C ILE A 191 -0.23 -6.35 0.42
N TRP A 192 0.51 -5.45 -0.21
CA TRP A 192 1.38 -4.45 0.43
C TRP A 192 1.30 -3.09 -0.25
N GLY A 193 1.92 -2.09 0.37
CA GLY A 193 2.00 -0.73 -0.16
C GLY A 193 0.97 0.22 0.47
N SER A 194 0.22 0.92 -0.38
CA SER A 194 -0.69 2.01 0.00
C SER A 194 -1.96 1.51 0.72
N SER A 195 -3.16 1.85 0.24
CA SER A 195 -4.42 1.32 0.81
C SER A 195 -5.39 0.93 -0.30
N PRO A 196 -6.27 -0.07 -0.09
CA PRO A 196 -7.29 -0.44 -1.07
C PRO A 196 -8.13 0.75 -1.49
N SER A 197 -8.52 0.79 -2.77
CA SER A 197 -9.53 1.76 -3.21
C SER A 197 -10.90 1.10 -3.30
N ILE A 198 -11.95 1.83 -2.91
CA ILE A 198 -13.32 1.35 -2.80
C ILE A 198 -14.22 2.14 -3.74
N ASP A 199 -14.79 1.46 -4.75
CA ASP A 199 -15.84 2.00 -5.60
C ASP A 199 -17.21 1.54 -5.08
N ILE A 200 -17.85 2.44 -4.33
CA ILE A 200 -19.18 2.23 -3.74
C ILE A 200 -20.29 2.05 -4.78
N ASN A 201 -20.13 2.61 -5.98
CA ASN A 201 -21.14 2.51 -7.03
C ASN A 201 -21.10 1.14 -7.72
N ARG A 202 -19.90 0.57 -7.85
CA ARG A 202 -19.69 -0.77 -8.41
C ARG A 202 -19.75 -1.88 -7.38
N ASN A 203 -19.79 -1.51 -6.10
CA ASN A 203 -19.66 -2.43 -4.97
C ASN A 203 -18.36 -3.26 -5.07
N LEU A 204 -17.24 -2.58 -5.35
CA LEU A 204 -15.94 -3.19 -5.59
C LEU A 204 -14.83 -2.58 -4.73
N VAL A 205 -13.89 -3.43 -4.32
CA VAL A 205 -12.59 -3.08 -3.76
C VAL A 205 -11.52 -3.40 -4.79
N TYR A 206 -10.60 -2.48 -5.04
CA TYR A 206 -9.44 -2.70 -5.90
C TYR A 206 -8.17 -2.79 -5.06
N ILE A 207 -7.41 -3.84 -5.33
CA ILE A 207 -6.10 -4.10 -4.74
C ILE A 207 -5.11 -4.47 -5.85
N ALA A 208 -3.83 -4.48 -5.49
CA ALA A 208 -2.81 -5.11 -6.30
C ALA A 208 -1.96 -6.06 -5.44
N THR A 209 -1.36 -7.04 -6.09
CA THR A 209 -0.63 -8.13 -5.44
C THR A 209 0.83 -8.15 -5.83
N GLY A 210 1.64 -8.63 -4.88
CA GLY A 210 3.06 -8.81 -4.99
C GLY A 210 3.46 -10.03 -5.82
N ASN A 211 4.76 -10.29 -5.86
CA ASN A 211 5.34 -11.50 -6.45
C ASN A 211 5.09 -12.73 -5.58
N LEU A 212 5.42 -13.90 -6.12
CA LEU A 212 5.46 -15.13 -5.33
C LEU A 212 6.80 -15.27 -4.62
N TYR A 213 6.77 -15.79 -3.38
CA TYR A 213 8.00 -16.11 -2.62
C TYR A 213 8.45 -17.57 -2.78
N SER A 214 7.59 -18.41 -3.37
CA SER A 214 7.89 -19.82 -3.64
C SER A 214 7.08 -20.33 -4.84
N ALA A 215 7.56 -21.42 -5.43
CA ALA A 215 6.93 -22.08 -6.56
C ALA A 215 7.02 -23.60 -6.38
N PRO A 216 5.97 -24.37 -6.71
CA PRO A 216 6.06 -25.83 -6.78
C PRO A 216 7.07 -26.29 -7.84
N GLU A 217 7.67 -27.47 -7.64
CA GLU A 217 8.68 -28.04 -8.54
C GLU A 217 8.20 -28.11 -10.00
N ARG A 218 6.92 -28.50 -10.22
CA ARG A 218 6.31 -28.52 -11.56
C ARG A 218 6.36 -27.16 -12.27
N VAL A 219 6.27 -26.06 -11.52
CA VAL A 219 6.27 -24.71 -12.07
C VAL A 219 7.70 -24.28 -12.37
N THR A 220 8.64 -24.56 -11.47
CA THR A 220 10.06 -24.28 -11.72
C THR A 220 10.60 -25.05 -12.92
N GLU A 221 10.24 -26.32 -13.08
CA GLU A 221 10.60 -27.12 -14.26
C GLU A 221 9.95 -26.60 -15.55
N CYS A 222 8.72 -26.09 -15.47
CA CYS A 222 8.06 -25.43 -16.60
C CYS A 222 8.84 -24.18 -17.04
N GLN A 223 9.23 -23.34 -16.09
CA GLN A 223 10.00 -22.13 -16.36
C GLN A 223 11.36 -22.46 -16.98
N GLU A 224 12.08 -23.44 -16.44
CA GLU A 224 13.35 -23.92 -17.02
C GLU A 224 13.21 -24.32 -18.50
N ARG A 225 12.10 -25.00 -18.84
CA ARG A 225 11.80 -25.34 -20.24
C ARG A 225 11.51 -24.11 -21.09
N GLN A 226 10.77 -23.14 -20.58
CA GLN A 226 10.44 -21.91 -21.31
C GLN A 226 11.64 -20.95 -21.45
N ASN A 227 12.55 -20.91 -20.48
CA ASN A 227 13.78 -20.09 -20.54
C ASN A 227 14.69 -20.46 -21.71
N ASN A 228 14.60 -21.71 -22.17
CA ASN A 228 15.31 -22.20 -23.34
C ASN A 228 14.53 -21.94 -24.66
N GLN A 229 13.37 -21.28 -24.60
CA GLN A 229 12.56 -20.90 -25.76
C GLN A 229 12.72 -19.41 -26.07
N THR A 230 12.71 -19.08 -27.36
CA THR A 230 12.83 -17.69 -27.84
C THR A 230 11.47 -17.01 -28.05
N SER A 231 10.36 -17.75 -27.92
CA SER A 231 9.01 -17.25 -28.13
C SER A 231 8.14 -17.57 -26.91
N PRO A 232 7.50 -16.56 -26.29
CA PRO A 232 6.62 -16.79 -25.13
C PRO A 232 5.34 -17.53 -25.56
N THR A 233 4.86 -18.43 -24.69
CA THR A 233 3.57 -19.10 -24.85
C THR A 233 2.43 -18.19 -24.38
N GLN A 234 1.25 -18.30 -24.99
CA GLN A 234 0.05 -17.51 -24.64
C GLN A 234 -1.20 -18.42 -24.65
N PRO A 235 -1.87 -18.65 -23.51
CA PRO A 235 -1.45 -18.25 -22.16
C PRO A 235 -0.15 -18.95 -21.75
N ASP A 236 0.56 -18.36 -20.79
CA ASP A 236 1.79 -18.93 -20.24
C ASP A 236 1.46 -20.22 -19.46
N GLU A 237 1.94 -21.35 -19.95
CA GLU A 237 1.70 -22.68 -19.36
C GLU A 237 2.27 -22.83 -17.94
N CYS A 238 3.21 -21.97 -17.54
CA CYS A 238 3.83 -22.01 -16.22
C CYS A 238 3.04 -21.23 -15.16
N ILE A 239 2.02 -20.47 -15.57
CA ILE A 239 1.17 -19.72 -14.65
C ILE A 239 -0.06 -20.55 -14.30
N GLU A 240 -0.23 -20.86 -13.02
CA GLU A 240 -1.41 -21.56 -12.53
C GLU A 240 -2.67 -20.68 -12.67
N PRO A 241 -3.84 -21.23 -13.04
CA PRO A 241 -5.08 -20.45 -13.19
C PRO A 241 -5.48 -19.65 -11.94
N ASP A 242 -5.23 -20.21 -10.75
CA ASP A 242 -5.54 -19.60 -9.45
C ASP A 242 -4.39 -18.70 -8.92
N ASN A 243 -3.34 -18.51 -9.71
CA ASN A 243 -2.25 -17.60 -9.37
C ASN A 243 -2.65 -16.17 -9.73
N HIS A 244 -2.80 -15.34 -8.71
CA HIS A 244 -3.09 -13.92 -8.83
C HIS A 244 -1.94 -13.05 -8.32
N SER A 245 -0.69 -13.51 -8.39
CA SER A 245 0.49 -12.65 -8.17
C SER A 245 0.62 -11.59 -9.26
N ASN A 246 1.32 -10.50 -8.99
CA ASN A 246 1.55 -9.40 -9.95
C ASN A 246 0.28 -8.92 -10.66
N SER A 247 -0.83 -8.84 -9.92
CA SER A 247 -2.15 -8.65 -10.51
C SER A 247 -2.84 -7.43 -9.93
N PHE A 248 -3.67 -6.78 -10.75
CA PHE A 248 -4.80 -6.02 -10.24
C PHE A 248 -5.93 -7.00 -9.94
N LEU A 249 -6.62 -6.82 -8.83
CA LEU A 249 -7.84 -7.54 -8.52
C LEU A 249 -8.97 -6.56 -8.21
N ALA A 250 -10.16 -6.87 -8.70
CA ALA A 250 -11.40 -6.30 -8.24
C ALA A 250 -12.17 -7.35 -7.44
N LEU A 251 -12.41 -7.05 -6.17
CA LEU A 251 -13.13 -7.90 -5.23
C LEU A 251 -14.51 -7.31 -4.97
N GLU A 252 -15.53 -8.15 -4.86
CA GLU A 252 -16.84 -7.73 -4.39
C GLU A 252 -16.72 -7.21 -2.96
N LEU A 253 -17.24 -6.00 -2.72
CA LEU A 253 -17.09 -5.30 -1.43
C LEU A 253 -17.59 -6.12 -0.25
N GLU A 254 -18.74 -6.78 -0.41
CA GLU A 254 -19.42 -7.51 0.67
C GLU A 254 -18.87 -8.93 0.87
N THR A 255 -18.41 -9.60 -0.19
CA THR A 255 -18.11 -11.05 -0.17
C THR A 255 -16.62 -11.36 -0.31
N GLY A 256 -15.83 -10.41 -0.80
CA GLY A 256 -14.42 -10.61 -1.17
C GLY A 256 -14.21 -11.49 -2.40
N LYS A 257 -15.26 -11.93 -3.10
CA LYS A 257 -15.13 -12.73 -4.33
C LYS A 257 -14.44 -11.92 -5.42
N ILE A 258 -13.54 -12.55 -6.17
CA ILE A 258 -12.89 -11.93 -7.32
C ILE A 258 -13.93 -11.75 -8.43
N ARG A 259 -14.20 -10.50 -8.82
CA ARG A 259 -15.03 -10.17 -9.99
C ARG A 259 -14.20 -10.22 -11.27
N TRP A 260 -12.99 -9.69 -11.21
CA TRP A 260 -11.99 -9.82 -12.27
C TRP A 260 -10.59 -9.66 -11.68
N TYR A 261 -9.61 -10.21 -12.37
CA TYR A 261 -8.20 -9.95 -12.12
C TYR A 261 -7.45 -9.78 -13.43
N ARG A 262 -6.32 -9.10 -13.38
CA ARG A 262 -5.42 -8.92 -14.52
C ARG A 262 -3.99 -9.00 -14.04
N GLN A 263 -3.32 -10.12 -14.36
CA GLN A 263 -1.90 -10.27 -14.15
C GLN A 263 -1.10 -9.47 -15.20
N LEU A 264 -0.05 -8.78 -14.75
CA LEU A 264 0.78 -7.90 -15.55
C LEU A 264 2.26 -8.18 -15.23
N GLY A 265 3.11 -8.23 -16.25
CA GLY A 265 4.55 -8.50 -16.07
C GLY A 265 4.93 -9.99 -16.06
N GLY A 266 3.96 -10.90 -16.21
CA GLY A 266 4.23 -12.35 -16.29
C GLY A 266 4.61 -12.96 -14.93
N TYR A 267 5.28 -14.11 -15.00
CA TYR A 267 5.66 -14.88 -13.82
C TYR A 267 6.93 -14.30 -13.16
N ASP A 268 6.80 -13.88 -11.90
CA ASP A 268 7.90 -13.31 -11.09
C ASP A 268 7.98 -14.07 -9.76
N VAL A 269 9.05 -14.86 -9.60
CA VAL A 269 9.40 -15.49 -8.32
C VAL A 269 10.67 -14.83 -7.84
N TRP A 270 10.51 -13.96 -6.85
CA TRP A 270 11.59 -13.18 -6.30
C TRP A 270 11.66 -13.31 -4.78
N PHE A 271 12.89 -13.32 -4.26
CA PHE A 271 13.20 -13.32 -2.83
C PHE A 271 14.66 -12.87 -2.62
N PHE A 272 15.05 -12.58 -1.37
CA PHE A 272 16.33 -11.93 -1.07
C PHE A 272 17.57 -12.66 -1.61
N ALA A 273 17.53 -13.99 -1.77
CA ALA A 273 18.66 -14.73 -2.32
C ALA A 273 18.91 -14.40 -3.81
N CYS A 274 17.89 -13.97 -4.55
CA CYS A 274 18.01 -13.53 -5.94
C CYS A 274 18.76 -12.20 -6.10
N ASN A 275 19.12 -11.52 -5.00
CA ASN A 275 20.10 -10.44 -5.03
C ASN A 275 21.47 -10.90 -5.52
N ASN A 276 21.77 -12.20 -5.45
CA ASN A 276 22.93 -12.84 -6.06
C ASN A 276 22.48 -14.04 -6.89
N LEU A 277 22.34 -13.84 -8.21
CA LEU A 277 21.93 -14.85 -9.19
C LEU A 277 22.86 -16.08 -9.23
N SER A 278 24.09 -15.98 -8.70
CA SER A 278 25.04 -17.09 -8.61
C SER A 278 24.79 -18.01 -7.41
N THR A 279 23.82 -17.70 -6.54
CA THR A 279 23.46 -18.59 -5.44
C THR A 279 22.52 -19.71 -5.94
N PRO A 280 22.77 -20.98 -5.58
CA PRO A 280 21.90 -22.11 -5.98
C PRO A 280 20.49 -22.01 -5.38
N ASN A 281 20.29 -21.02 -4.50
CA ASN A 281 19.04 -20.73 -3.87
C ASN A 281 18.19 -19.74 -4.66
N CYS A 282 18.49 -19.26 -5.87
CA CYS A 282 17.55 -18.49 -6.69
C CYS A 282 16.99 -19.36 -7.84
N PRO A 283 15.67 -19.40 -8.11
CA PRO A 283 15.12 -20.20 -9.21
C PRO A 283 15.63 -19.63 -10.55
N PRO A 284 15.72 -20.48 -11.60
CA PRO A 284 16.07 -20.02 -12.93
C PRO A 284 15.12 -18.92 -13.39
N GLY A 285 15.69 -17.75 -13.74
CA GLY A 285 14.97 -16.50 -13.97
C GLY A 285 14.13 -16.44 -15.25
N PRO A 286 13.67 -15.26 -15.70
CA PRO A 286 13.93 -13.94 -15.12
C PRO A 286 13.18 -13.72 -13.80
N ASN A 287 13.88 -13.14 -12.81
CA ASN A 287 13.32 -12.79 -11.49
C ASN A 287 13.43 -11.27 -11.28
N PRO A 288 12.60 -10.47 -11.96
CA PRO A 288 12.79 -9.02 -12.07
C PRO A 288 12.46 -8.21 -10.81
N ASP A 289 11.74 -8.76 -9.82
CA ASP A 289 11.08 -7.97 -8.75
C ASP A 289 10.22 -6.85 -9.36
N ALA A 290 9.28 -7.27 -10.20
CA ALA A 290 8.40 -6.41 -10.97
C ALA A 290 6.97 -6.46 -10.44
N ASP A 291 6.77 -6.65 -9.15
CA ASP A 291 5.42 -6.74 -8.59
C ASP A 291 4.80 -5.37 -8.30
N PHE A 292 3.56 -5.37 -7.78
CA PHE A 292 2.90 -4.14 -7.34
C PHE A 292 3.20 -3.87 -5.85
N GLY A 293 4.09 -2.92 -5.60
CA GLY A 293 4.38 -2.39 -4.27
C GLY A 293 3.41 -1.28 -3.82
N GLU A 294 2.28 -1.10 -4.51
CA GLU A 294 1.23 -0.14 -4.20
C GLU A 294 -0.15 -0.61 -4.66
N ALA A 295 -1.20 -0.14 -3.98
CA ALA A 295 -2.59 -0.41 -4.32
C ALA A 295 -3.13 0.61 -5.34
N PRO A 296 -4.06 0.21 -6.22
CA PRO A 296 -4.57 1.07 -7.28
C PRO A 296 -5.31 2.29 -6.75
N MET A 297 -5.10 3.43 -7.41
CA MET A 297 -5.91 4.64 -7.26
C MET A 297 -6.96 4.72 -8.37
N MET A 298 -8.07 5.42 -8.10
CA MET A 298 -9.17 5.56 -9.04
C MET A 298 -9.25 6.97 -9.63
N LEU A 299 -9.49 7.02 -10.94
CA LEU A 299 -9.75 8.24 -11.69
C LEU A 299 -10.61 7.95 -12.93
N SER A 300 -11.04 9.00 -13.62
CA SER A 300 -11.78 8.89 -14.88
C SER A 300 -11.06 9.68 -15.98
N VAL A 301 -11.00 9.11 -17.18
CA VAL A 301 -10.29 9.68 -18.33
C VAL A 301 -11.17 9.68 -19.57
N PHE A 302 -10.91 10.56 -20.53
CA PHE A 302 -11.56 10.49 -21.84
C PHE A 302 -10.72 9.66 -22.81
N VAL A 303 -11.29 8.56 -23.32
CA VAL A 303 -10.70 7.69 -24.33
C VAL A 303 -11.60 7.72 -25.56
N HIS A 304 -11.07 8.18 -26.70
CA HIS A 304 -11.82 8.33 -27.95
C HIS A 304 -13.17 9.06 -27.77
N GLY A 305 -13.18 10.14 -26.99
CA GLY A 305 -14.38 10.96 -26.73
C GLY A 305 -15.38 10.35 -25.74
N ARG A 306 -15.11 9.18 -25.15
CA ARG A 306 -15.94 8.57 -24.12
C ARG A 306 -15.24 8.61 -22.77
N MET A 307 -16.00 8.95 -21.73
CA MET A 307 -15.50 8.87 -20.36
C MET A 307 -15.32 7.40 -19.98
N LYS A 308 -14.16 7.08 -19.41
CA LYS A 308 -13.78 5.76 -18.94
C LYS A 308 -13.32 5.86 -17.50
N ASP A 309 -13.87 4.97 -16.70
CA ASP A 309 -13.58 4.80 -15.30
C ASP A 309 -12.42 3.81 -15.16
N ILE A 310 -11.30 4.27 -14.59
CA ILE A 310 -10.06 3.49 -14.58
C ILE A 310 -9.48 3.35 -13.17
N VAL A 311 -8.72 2.28 -12.97
CA VAL A 311 -7.79 2.10 -11.86
C VAL A 311 -6.37 2.17 -12.39
N VAL A 312 -5.50 2.82 -11.62
CA VAL A 312 -4.09 2.97 -11.97
C VAL A 312 -3.20 2.58 -10.81
N ALA A 313 -2.16 1.81 -11.10
CA ALA A 313 -1.05 1.53 -10.18
C ALA A 313 0.26 1.51 -10.97
N VAL A 314 1.35 1.86 -10.30
CA VAL A 314 2.70 1.83 -10.84
C VAL A 314 3.43 0.63 -10.26
N GLN A 315 3.97 -0.18 -11.15
CA GLN A 315 4.65 -1.43 -10.84
C GLN A 315 6.14 -1.16 -10.56
N LYS A 316 6.80 -2.05 -9.82
CA LYS A 316 8.26 -1.99 -9.60
C LYS A 316 9.08 -2.12 -10.89
N SER A 317 8.48 -2.63 -11.96
CA SER A 317 9.06 -2.58 -13.32
C SER A 317 9.27 -1.16 -13.85
N GLY A 318 8.64 -0.15 -13.24
CA GLY A 318 8.65 1.24 -13.71
C GLY A 318 7.54 1.54 -14.72
N PHE A 319 6.57 0.63 -14.90
CA PHE A 319 5.38 0.87 -15.70
C PHE A 319 4.20 1.33 -14.86
N ALA A 320 3.54 2.40 -15.30
CA ALA A 320 2.21 2.78 -14.87
C ALA A 320 1.18 2.06 -15.74
N TRP A 321 0.23 1.38 -15.11
CA TRP A 321 -0.80 0.58 -15.77
C TRP A 321 -2.18 1.14 -15.48
N ALA A 322 -3.00 1.31 -16.51
CA ALA A 322 -4.39 1.73 -16.38
C ALA A 322 -5.36 0.67 -16.91
N LEU A 323 -6.26 0.22 -16.04
CA LEU A 323 -7.27 -0.79 -16.39
C LEU A 323 -8.67 -0.21 -16.23
N ASP A 324 -9.60 -0.69 -17.06
CA ASP A 324 -11.02 -0.40 -16.95
C ASP A 324 -11.59 -1.00 -15.64
N ARG A 325 -12.32 -0.20 -14.87
CA ARG A 325 -12.87 -0.60 -13.56
C ARG A 325 -13.91 -1.71 -13.63
N ASP A 326 -14.58 -1.87 -14.76
CA ASP A 326 -15.68 -2.82 -14.92
C ASP A 326 -15.18 -4.24 -15.24
N ASN A 327 -14.07 -4.38 -15.97
CA ASN A 327 -13.64 -5.67 -16.49
C ASN A 327 -12.12 -5.92 -16.48
N GLY A 328 -11.30 -4.98 -16.00
CA GLY A 328 -9.85 -5.12 -15.95
C GLY A 328 -9.14 -5.07 -17.30
N SER A 329 -9.83 -4.66 -18.37
CA SER A 329 -9.20 -4.50 -19.68
C SER A 329 -8.19 -3.37 -19.68
N LEU A 330 -7.05 -3.58 -20.35
CA LEU A 330 -5.99 -2.59 -20.44
C LEU A 330 -6.45 -1.38 -21.27
N ILE A 331 -6.39 -0.19 -20.66
CA ILE A 331 -6.69 1.09 -21.33
C ILE A 331 -5.41 1.71 -21.87
N TRP A 332 -4.36 1.79 -21.04
CA TRP A 332 -3.03 2.23 -21.45
C TRP A 332 -1.97 1.70 -20.48
N SER A 333 -0.72 1.67 -20.95
CA SER A 333 0.47 1.50 -20.12
C SER A 333 1.52 2.53 -20.52
N THR A 334 2.30 3.01 -19.55
CA THR A 334 3.37 3.99 -19.78
C THR A 334 4.58 3.64 -18.95
N GLU A 335 5.75 3.53 -19.59
CA GLU A 335 7.03 3.48 -18.88
C GLU A 335 7.29 4.86 -18.27
N VAL A 336 7.27 4.92 -16.95
CA VAL A 336 7.45 6.16 -16.18
C VAL A 336 8.87 6.29 -15.61
N GLY A 337 9.61 5.19 -15.54
CA GLY A 337 11.03 5.16 -15.17
C GLY A 337 11.62 3.75 -15.22
N PRO A 338 12.90 3.59 -14.85
CA PRO A 338 13.53 2.29 -14.76
C PRO A 338 12.99 1.48 -13.57
N GLY A 339 12.86 0.17 -13.74
CA GLY A 339 12.68 -0.79 -12.64
C GLY A 339 14.00 -1.22 -11.99
N GLY A 340 13.93 -2.19 -11.08
CA GLY A 340 15.10 -2.85 -10.49
C GLY A 340 14.77 -3.60 -9.19
N MET A 341 15.80 -4.19 -8.56
CA MET A 341 15.73 -5.05 -7.35
C MET A 341 15.05 -4.41 -6.11
N ALA A 342 14.83 -3.10 -6.13
CA ALA A 342 14.03 -2.37 -5.14
C ALA A 342 13.24 -1.24 -5.83
N GLY A 343 13.18 -1.28 -7.15
CA GLY A 343 13.02 -0.13 -8.03
C GLY A 343 11.59 0.07 -8.53
N GLY A 344 11.37 1.17 -9.25
CA GLY A 344 10.06 1.51 -9.84
C GLY A 344 9.05 2.08 -8.84
N GLY A 345 7.76 1.89 -9.14
CA GLY A 345 6.65 2.42 -8.33
C GLY A 345 6.39 1.60 -7.08
N THR A 346 6.42 2.24 -5.91
CA THR A 346 6.20 1.61 -4.60
C THR A 346 5.60 2.60 -3.60
N TRP A 347 4.93 2.14 -2.54
CA TRP A 347 4.45 2.96 -1.41
C TRP A 347 3.35 4.00 -1.71
N GLY A 348 2.89 4.12 -2.96
CA GLY A 348 1.68 4.86 -3.33
C GLY A 348 1.91 6.10 -4.18
N SER A 349 1.38 6.03 -5.40
CA SER A 349 1.16 7.15 -6.32
C SER A 349 0.03 8.09 -5.89
N ALA A 350 -0.04 9.27 -6.50
CA ALA A 350 -1.08 10.26 -6.30
C ALA A 350 -1.71 10.70 -7.64
N THR A 351 -2.93 11.22 -7.59
CA THR A 351 -3.59 11.80 -8.76
C THR A 351 -4.46 13.00 -8.40
N ASP A 352 -4.38 14.06 -9.22
CA ASP A 352 -5.31 15.19 -9.22
C ASP A 352 -6.49 14.97 -10.18
N GLU A 353 -6.74 13.71 -10.55
CA GLU A 353 -7.69 13.24 -11.58
C GLU A 353 -7.37 13.65 -13.02
N LYS A 354 -6.31 14.44 -13.24
CA LYS A 354 -5.82 14.81 -14.58
C LYS A 354 -4.48 14.16 -14.90
N ARG A 355 -3.65 13.96 -13.88
CA ARG A 355 -2.30 13.41 -13.97
C ARG A 355 -2.09 12.37 -12.89
N VAL A 356 -1.19 11.46 -13.18
CA VAL A 356 -0.64 10.48 -12.24
C VAL A 356 0.74 10.96 -11.85
N TYR A 357 0.96 11.10 -10.54
CA TYR A 357 2.24 11.46 -9.93
C TYR A 357 2.74 10.23 -9.19
N THR A 358 3.90 9.72 -9.59
CA THR A 358 4.49 8.54 -8.96
C THR A 358 5.87 8.87 -8.44
N ASN A 359 6.24 8.24 -7.34
CA ASN A 359 7.64 8.07 -6.99
C ASN A 359 8.25 6.96 -7.87
N LEU A 360 9.55 7.02 -8.05
CA LEU A 360 10.33 6.02 -8.77
C LEU A 360 11.55 5.73 -7.94
N VAL A 361 11.73 4.50 -7.48
CA VAL A 361 12.97 4.12 -6.83
C VAL A 361 13.95 3.69 -7.90
N ASN A 362 15.08 4.40 -8.06
CA ASN A 362 16.10 4.08 -9.07
C ASN A 362 17.39 3.62 -8.37
N SER A 363 17.31 2.48 -7.68
CA SER A 363 18.41 1.96 -6.84
C SER A 363 19.71 1.72 -7.61
N ASN A 364 19.62 1.37 -8.89
CA ASN A 364 20.77 1.14 -9.77
C ASN A 364 21.27 2.40 -10.50
N ARG A 365 20.62 3.55 -10.29
CA ARG A 365 20.95 4.84 -10.94
C ARG A 365 21.02 4.76 -12.45
N TYR A 366 20.11 4.01 -13.08
CA TYR A 366 20.03 3.95 -14.53
C TYR A 366 19.63 5.32 -15.09
N ASN A 367 20.27 5.72 -16.19
CA ASN A 367 19.91 6.93 -16.90
C ASN A 367 18.58 6.71 -17.64
N PHE A 368 17.63 7.62 -17.46
CA PHE A 368 16.38 7.63 -18.23
C PHE A 368 15.94 9.05 -18.59
N THR A 369 15.03 9.13 -19.56
CA THR A 369 14.52 10.41 -20.07
C THR A 369 13.16 10.73 -19.45
N LEU A 370 13.04 11.92 -18.85
CA LEU A 370 11.80 12.41 -18.27
C LEU A 370 10.84 12.90 -19.36
N LYS A 371 10.00 12.03 -19.89
CA LYS A 371 8.99 12.42 -20.87
C LYS A 371 7.91 13.34 -20.24
N PRO A 372 7.37 14.33 -20.97
CA PRO A 372 7.64 14.64 -22.38
C PRO A 372 8.86 15.54 -22.62
N SER A 373 9.62 15.89 -21.58
CA SER A 373 10.86 16.65 -21.75
C SER A 373 11.98 15.76 -22.30
N ASN A 374 13.06 16.38 -22.79
CA ASN A 374 14.30 15.68 -23.15
C ASN A 374 15.35 15.75 -22.04
N ARG A 375 14.92 15.96 -20.78
CA ARG A 375 15.84 15.98 -19.63
C ARG A 375 16.19 14.55 -19.24
N PHE A 376 17.49 14.32 -19.09
CA PHE A 376 18.03 13.08 -18.55
C PHE A 376 18.13 13.18 -17.03
N THR A 377 17.86 12.07 -16.35
CA THR A 377 18.10 11.94 -14.92
C THR A 377 18.53 10.51 -14.60
N ASN A 378 19.29 10.35 -13.52
CA ASN A 378 19.55 9.09 -12.84
C ASN A 378 18.98 9.10 -11.41
N GLY A 379 18.25 10.15 -11.06
CA GLY A 379 17.56 10.29 -9.78
C GLY A 379 16.28 9.44 -9.75
N GLY A 380 15.88 9.08 -8.54
CA GLY A 380 14.75 8.24 -8.23
C GLY A 380 14.88 7.74 -6.81
#